data_AF-A0A973GVV6-F1
#
_entry.id   AF-A0A973GVV6-F1
#
_cell.length_a   1.000
_cell.length_b   1.000
_cell.length_c   1.000
_cell.angle_alpha   90.00
_cell.angle_beta   90.00
_cell.angle_gamma   90.00
#
_symmetry.space_group_name_H-M   'P 1'
#
loop_
_entity.id
_entity.type
_entity.pdbx_description
1 polymer ?
#
loop_
_entity_poly.entity_id
_entity_poly.type
_entity_poly.pdbx_seq_one_letter_code
_entity_poly.pdbx_strand_id
1 'polypeptide(L)'
;MTDMSDLTVAALRTVAAEVIQIEDVQLGRRGAMVAPRFIGQLRTEAQAAYDTVAPRFQAMGYTALLQQEGQGVAIEALPGLFNPAPSRLWLALLLFALTIGTTFMVGGQDLVEGQPVFNLGYGISYSAALLSILLAHEL
;
A
#
# COMPACT_ATOMS: atom_id res chain seq x y z
N MET A 1 -32.03 -15.02 14.37
CA MET A 1 -31.29 -13.76 14.18
C MET A 1 -29.94 -14.12 13.58
N THR A 2 -29.96 -14.60 12.34
CA THR A 2 -28.85 -15.31 11.68
C THR A 2 -28.79 -15.04 10.17
N ASP A 3 -29.74 -14.29 9.61
CA ASP A 3 -29.93 -14.18 8.15
C ASP A 3 -29.06 -13.08 7.49
N MET A 4 -28.82 -11.98 8.21
CA MET A 4 -28.21 -10.78 7.61
C MET A 4 -26.69 -10.92 7.42
N SER A 5 -26.01 -11.71 8.27
CA SER A 5 -24.58 -12.00 8.13
C SER A 5 -24.31 -12.90 6.91
N ASP A 6 -25.15 -13.91 6.70
CA ASP A 6 -24.95 -14.89 5.62
C ASP A 6 -25.21 -14.26 4.25
N LEU A 7 -26.21 -13.39 4.14
CA LEU A 7 -26.46 -12.57 2.94
C LEU A 7 -25.28 -11.66 2.61
N THR A 8 -24.66 -11.06 3.62
CA THR A 8 -23.52 -10.15 3.43
C THR A 8 -22.26 -10.90 3.01
N VAL A 9 -22.00 -12.08 3.60
CA VAL A 9 -20.87 -12.94 3.21
C VAL A 9 -21.05 -13.46 1.78
N ALA A 10 -22.27 -13.84 1.39
CA ALA A 10 -22.57 -14.27 0.02
C ALA A 10 -22.37 -13.13 -1.01
N ALA A 11 -22.77 -11.91 -0.66
CA ALA A 11 -22.53 -10.73 -1.49
C ALA A 11 -21.02 -10.42 -1.64
N LEU A 12 -20.26 -10.43 -0.53
CA LEU A 12 -18.80 -10.25 -0.55
C LEU A 12 -18.10 -11.33 -1.38
N ARG A 13 -18.54 -12.59 -1.26
CA ARG A 13 -18.02 -13.71 -2.05
C ARG A 13 -18.25 -13.49 -3.54
N THR A 14 -19.42 -12.97 -3.92
CA THR A 14 -19.78 -12.74 -5.32
C THR A 14 -18.87 -11.68 -5.94
N VAL A 15 -18.64 -10.58 -5.22
CA VAL A 15 -17.75 -9.51 -5.67
C VAL A 15 -16.30 -9.98 -5.73
N ALA A 16 -15.84 -10.77 -4.75
CA ALA A 16 -14.49 -11.36 -4.79
C ALA A 16 -14.32 -12.32 -5.97
N ALA A 17 -15.32 -13.16 -6.27
CA ALA A 17 -15.28 -14.15 -7.34
C ALA A 17 -15.11 -13.56 -8.76
N GLU A 18 -15.41 -12.27 -8.94
CA GLU A 18 -15.20 -11.57 -10.22
C GLU A 18 -13.72 -11.39 -10.54
N VAL A 19 -12.88 -11.16 -9.52
CA VAL A 19 -11.45 -10.84 -9.72
C VAL A 19 -10.50 -11.93 -9.26
N ILE A 20 -10.94 -12.80 -8.35
CA ILE A 20 -10.20 -13.99 -7.93
C ILE A 20 -10.99 -15.26 -8.24
N GLN A 21 -10.28 -16.29 -8.68
CA GLN A 21 -10.79 -17.65 -8.67
C GLN A 21 -10.66 -18.18 -7.25
N ILE A 22 -11.75 -18.10 -6.49
CA ILE A 22 -11.80 -18.55 -5.09
C ILE A 22 -11.58 -20.07 -5.03
N GLU A 23 -10.50 -20.48 -4.39
CA GLU A 23 -10.17 -21.88 -4.11
C GLU A 23 -10.66 -22.27 -2.72
N ASP A 24 -10.51 -21.37 -1.75
CA ASP A 24 -10.88 -21.60 -0.36
C ASP A 24 -11.45 -20.34 0.31
N VAL A 25 -12.30 -20.54 1.32
CA VAL A 25 -12.88 -19.46 2.13
C VAL A 25 -12.60 -19.75 3.60
N GLN A 26 -11.77 -18.92 4.21
CA GLN A 26 -11.37 -19.05 5.60
C GLN A 26 -11.91 -17.87 6.41
N LEU A 27 -12.12 -18.06 7.71
CA LEU A 27 -12.40 -16.96 8.63
C LEU A 27 -11.07 -16.47 9.20
N GLY A 28 -10.58 -15.36 8.65
CA GLY A 28 -9.40 -14.66 9.15
C GLY A 28 -9.73 -13.96 10.46
N ARG A 29 -8.84 -14.06 11.45
CA ARG A 29 -8.94 -13.29 12.69
C ARG A 29 -7.82 -12.27 12.74
N ARG A 30 -8.19 -10.99 12.71
CA ARG A 30 -7.26 -9.87 12.83
C ARG A 30 -7.52 -9.15 14.15
N GLY A 31 -6.76 -9.53 15.17
CA GLY A 31 -6.97 -9.07 16.55
C GLY A 31 -8.33 -9.54 17.10
N ALA A 32 -9.20 -8.60 17.42
CA ALA A 32 -10.56 -8.88 17.91
C ALA A 32 -11.60 -9.09 16.79
N MET A 33 -11.26 -8.77 15.54
CA MET A 33 -12.19 -8.86 14.41
C MET A 33 -12.08 -10.22 13.71
N VAL A 34 -13.23 -10.81 13.38
CA VAL A 34 -13.33 -12.01 12.53
C VAL A 34 -13.90 -11.55 11.18
N ALA A 35 -13.15 -11.80 10.12
CA ALA A 35 -13.47 -11.38 8.76
C ALA A 35 -13.35 -12.57 7.80
N PRO A 36 -14.25 -12.70 6.81
CA PRO A 36 -14.08 -13.71 5.79
C PRO A 36 -12.89 -13.35 4.89
N ARG A 37 -12.06 -14.35 4.63
CA ARG A 37 -10.87 -14.32 3.80
C ARG A 37 -11.07 -15.27 2.63
N PHE A 38 -11.08 -14.72 1.42
CA PHE A 38 -11.25 -15.47 0.19
C PHE A 38 -9.88 -15.71 -0.43
N ILE A 39 -9.45 -16.97 -0.49
CA ILE A 39 -8.11 -17.36 -0.97
C ILE A 39 -8.25 -17.95 -2.37
N GLY A 40 -7.34 -17.59 -3.26
CA GLY A 40 -7.30 -18.19 -4.59
C GLY A 40 -6.31 -17.51 -5.52
N GLN A 41 -6.58 -17.59 -6.82
CA GLN A 41 -5.72 -17.01 -7.86
C GLN A 41 -6.37 -15.80 -8.51
N LEU A 42 -5.58 -14.76 -8.73
CA LEU A 42 -6.00 -13.56 -9.44
C LEU A 42 -6.32 -13.88 -10.91
N ARG A 43 -7.50 -13.47 -11.37
CA ARG A 43 -7.91 -13.57 -12.78
C ARG A 43 -7.34 -12.46 -13.65
N THR A 44 -6.78 -11.43 -13.03
CA THR A 44 -6.31 -10.19 -13.63
C THR A 44 -5.16 -9.65 -12.79
N GLU A 45 -4.39 -8.70 -13.32
CA GLU A 45 -3.37 -7.99 -12.54
C GLU A 45 -3.89 -7.51 -11.19
N ALA A 46 -3.07 -7.63 -10.14
CA ALA A 46 -3.46 -7.35 -8.76
C ALA A 46 -4.04 -5.94 -8.59
N GLN A 47 -3.48 -4.94 -9.29
CA GLN A 47 -3.93 -3.55 -9.22
C GLN A 47 -5.34 -3.39 -9.82
N ALA A 48 -5.58 -3.87 -11.04
CA ALA A 48 -6.89 -3.78 -11.68
C ALA A 48 -7.97 -4.59 -10.94
N ALA A 49 -7.58 -5.72 -10.33
CA ALA A 49 -8.45 -6.48 -9.44
C ALA A 49 -8.84 -5.68 -8.18
N TYR A 50 -7.87 -5.00 -7.55
CA TYR A 50 -8.10 -4.12 -6.40
C TYR A 50 -9.06 -2.99 -6.76
N ASP A 51 -8.80 -2.28 -7.86
CA ASP A 51 -9.58 -1.12 -8.30
C ASP A 51 -11.05 -1.48 -8.59
N THR A 52 -11.31 -2.73 -8.99
CA THR A 52 -12.66 -3.25 -9.23
C THR A 52 -13.39 -3.62 -7.94
N VAL A 53 -12.69 -4.24 -6.98
CA VAL A 53 -13.31 -4.78 -5.75
C VAL A 53 -13.39 -3.76 -4.62
N ALA A 54 -12.37 -2.92 -4.46
CA ALA A 54 -12.28 -1.97 -3.34
C ALA A 54 -13.49 -1.02 -3.24
N PRO A 55 -13.97 -0.37 -4.32
CA PRO A 55 -15.13 0.53 -4.24
C PRO A 55 -16.41 -0.20 -3.85
N ARG A 56 -16.58 -1.45 -4.33
CA ARG A 56 -17.77 -2.27 -4.06
C ARG A 56 -17.78 -2.78 -2.62
N PHE A 57 -16.64 -3.18 -2.09
CA PHE A 57 -16.50 -3.54 -0.67
C PHE A 57 -16.77 -2.32 0.22
N GLN A 58 -16.23 -1.14 -0.13
CA GLN A 58 -16.46 0.10 0.59
C GLN A 58 -17.95 0.48 0.61
N ALA A 59 -18.66 0.32 -0.52
CA ALA A 59 -20.10 0.55 -0.60
C ALA A 59 -20.91 -0.38 0.33
N MET A 60 -20.37 -1.56 0.65
CA MET A 60 -20.97 -2.51 1.59
C MET A 60 -20.54 -2.29 3.04
N GLY A 61 -19.69 -1.30 3.34
CA GLY A 61 -19.19 -1.06 4.70
C GLY A 61 -17.93 -1.85 5.05
N TYR A 62 -17.29 -2.50 4.08
CA TYR A 62 -16.11 -3.34 4.27
C TYR A 62 -14.89 -2.75 3.57
N THR A 63 -13.71 -2.99 4.12
CA THR A 63 -12.45 -2.69 3.44
C THR A 63 -11.88 -3.97 2.87
N ALA A 64 -11.71 -4.03 1.55
CA ALA A 64 -10.99 -5.11 0.88
C ALA A 64 -9.49 -4.93 1.11
N LEU A 65 -8.85 -5.92 1.73
CA LEU A 65 -7.39 -6.01 1.78
C LEU A 65 -6.94 -7.17 0.90
N LEU A 66 -6.12 -6.86 -0.09
CA LEU A 66 -5.44 -7.89 -0.88
C LEU A 66 -4.13 -8.22 -0.18
N GLN A 67 -3.93 -9.50 0.09
CA GLN A 67 -2.74 -10.03 0.70
C GLN A 67 -2.17 -11.12 -0.22
N GLN A 68 -0.93 -10.95 -0.64
CA GLN A 68 -0.25 -11.97 -1.44
C GLN A 68 0.14 -13.13 -0.51
N GLU A 69 -0.27 -14.36 -0.84
CA GLU A 69 -0.02 -15.55 -0.02
C GLU A 69 0.61 -16.64 -0.89
N GLY A 70 1.94 -16.81 -0.76
CA GLY A 70 2.69 -17.76 -1.56
C GLY A 70 2.58 -17.49 -3.06
N GLN A 71 1.97 -18.42 -3.80
CA GLN A 71 1.69 -18.31 -5.24
C GLN A 71 0.30 -17.73 -5.56
N GLY A 72 -0.53 -17.45 -4.54
CA GLY A 72 -1.90 -16.95 -4.70
C GLY A 72 -2.12 -15.59 -4.04
N VAL A 73 -3.39 -15.20 -3.99
CA VAL A 73 -3.87 -13.96 -3.35
C VAL A 73 -5.06 -14.26 -2.46
N ALA A 74 -5.05 -13.66 -1.28
CA ALA A 74 -6.16 -13.67 -0.35
C ALA A 74 -6.80 -12.28 -0.28
N ILE A 75 -8.12 -12.21 -0.43
CA ILE A 75 -8.92 -11.01 -0.19
C ILE A 75 -9.57 -11.12 1.19
N GLU A 76 -9.16 -10.27 2.12
CA GLU A 76 -9.75 -10.16 3.46
C GLU A 76 -10.79 -9.04 3.47
N ALA A 77 -12.03 -9.36 3.88
CA ALA A 77 -13.13 -8.40 3.98
C ALA A 77 -13.22 -7.85 5.41
N LEU A 78 -12.44 -6.82 5.74
CA LEU A 78 -12.45 -6.26 7.08
C LEU A 78 -13.71 -5.40 7.31
N PRO A 79 -14.46 -5.63 8.40
CA PRO A 79 -15.61 -4.79 8.72
C PRO A 79 -15.17 -3.39 9.12
N GLY A 80 -15.78 -2.38 8.52
CA GLY A 80 -15.45 -0.97 8.72
C GLY A 80 -14.71 -0.37 7.53
N LEU A 81 -14.97 0.91 7.27
CA LEU A 81 -14.19 1.71 6.33
C LEU A 81 -12.93 2.19 7.07
N PHE A 82 -11.76 1.68 6.67
CA PHE A 82 -10.53 2.40 6.94
C PHE A 82 -10.58 3.68 6.11
N ASN A 83 -11.01 4.78 6.72
CA ASN A 83 -10.95 6.09 6.08
C ASN A 83 -9.49 6.54 6.19
N PRO A 84 -8.67 6.51 5.12
CA PRO A 84 -7.30 6.98 5.20
C PRO A 84 -7.35 8.43 5.67
N ALA A 85 -6.62 8.74 6.73
CA ALA A 85 -6.55 10.10 7.23
C ALA A 85 -6.17 11.03 6.06
N PRO A 86 -6.83 12.19 5.91
CA PRO A 86 -6.57 13.08 4.79
C PRO A 86 -5.07 13.38 4.73
N SER A 87 -4.45 13.08 3.58
CA SER A 87 -3.02 13.27 3.40
C SER A 87 -2.69 14.73 3.67
N ARG A 88 -1.85 14.96 4.67
CA ARG A 88 -1.41 16.31 5.04
C ARG A 88 -0.31 16.70 4.06
N LEU A 89 -0.70 17.30 2.93
CA LEU A 89 0.23 17.73 1.87
C LEU A 89 1.41 18.55 2.43
N TRP A 90 1.16 19.42 3.40
CA TRP A 90 2.21 20.21 4.06
C TRP A 90 3.26 19.33 4.75
N LEU A 91 2.85 18.20 5.35
CA LEU A 91 3.75 17.27 6.04
C LEU A 91 4.60 16.51 5.02
N ALA A 92 4.00 16.10 3.90
CA ALA A 92 4.73 15.49 2.79
C ALA A 92 5.78 16.44 2.22
N LEU A 93 5.43 17.73 2.01
CA LEU A 93 6.37 18.75 1.56
C LEU A 93 7.49 19.01 2.57
N LEU A 94 7.17 19.06 3.86
CA LEU A 94 8.17 19.20 4.92
C LEU A 94 9.15 18.03 4.92
N LEU A 95 8.64 16.80 4.89
CA LEU A 95 9.47 15.59 4.87
C LEU A 95 10.33 15.52 3.61
N PHE A 96 9.78 15.89 2.45
CA PHE A 96 10.53 15.94 1.20
C PHE A 96 11.67 16.97 1.25
N ALA A 97 11.40 18.18 1.75
CA ALA A 97 12.43 19.20 1.94
C ALA A 97 13.52 18.73 2.92
N LEU A 98 13.12 18.02 3.99
CA LEU A 98 14.06 17.45 4.96
C LEU A 98 14.92 16.34 4.34
N THR A 99 14.36 15.52 3.46
CA THR A 99 15.12 14.51 2.69
C THR A 99 16.14 15.16 1.76
N ILE A 100 15.74 16.20 1.02
CA ILE A 100 16.69 16.96 0.18
C ILE A 100 17.80 17.54 1.06
N GLY A 101 17.44 18.21 2.16
CA GLY A 101 18.41 18.83 3.07
C GLY A 101 19.40 17.83 3.66
N THR A 102 18.92 16.68 4.13
CA THR A 102 19.77 15.64 4.74
C THR A 102 20.68 14.97 3.71
N THR A 103 20.14 14.57 2.56
CA THR A 103 20.96 13.99 1.48
C THR A 103 21.99 14.98 0.94
N PHE A 104 21.62 16.26 0.82
CA PHE A 104 22.53 17.31 0.35
C PHE A 104 23.65 17.56 1.36
N MET A 105 23.31 17.61 2.65
CA MET A 105 24.30 17.78 3.72
C MET A 105 25.29 16.62 3.76
N VAL A 106 24.81 15.38 3.60
CA VAL A 106 25.67 14.19 3.59
C VAL A 106 26.51 14.12 2.31
N GLY A 107 25.89 14.30 1.14
CA GLY A 107 26.56 14.23 -0.15
C GLY A 107 27.54 15.36 -0.43
N GLY A 108 27.39 16.50 0.25
CA GLY A 108 28.30 17.64 0.14
C GLY A 108 29.54 17.53 1.02
N GLN A 109 29.67 16.50 1.86
CA GLN A 109 30.89 16.29 2.65
C GLN A 109 32.03 15.83 1.74
N ASP A 110 33.14 16.56 1.79
CA ASP A 110 34.34 16.26 1.03
C ASP A 110 35.58 16.38 1.94
N LEU A 111 36.65 15.68 1.59
CA LEU A 111 37.91 15.72 2.33
C LEU A 111 39.01 16.23 1.41
N VAL A 112 39.40 17.49 1.62
CA VAL A 112 40.52 18.10 0.91
C VAL A 112 41.69 18.20 1.88
N GLU A 113 42.80 17.55 1.55
CA GLU A 113 44.01 17.49 2.39
C GLU A 113 43.74 17.00 3.84
N GLY A 114 42.75 16.12 4.00
CA GLY A 114 42.34 15.59 5.30
C GLY A 114 41.49 16.53 6.15
N GLN A 115 41.14 17.72 5.65
CA GLN A 115 40.20 18.62 6.29
C GLN A 115 38.79 18.45 5.71
N PRO A 116 37.75 18.36 6.56
CA PRO A 116 36.38 18.30 6.09
C PRO A 116 35.99 19.65 5.48
N VAL A 117 35.64 19.64 4.20
CA VAL A 117 35.14 20.80 3.48
C VAL A 117 33.77 20.48 2.88
N PHE A 118 32.96 21.52 2.66
CA PHE A 118 31.63 21.36 2.09
C PHE A 118 31.63 21.74 0.62
N ASN A 119 31.33 20.78 -0.26
CA ASN A 119 31.24 20.97 -1.70
C ASN A 119 29.78 20.94 -2.15
N LEU A 120 29.27 22.11 -2.55
CA LEU A 120 27.89 22.24 -3.04
C LEU A 120 27.63 21.38 -4.28
N GLY A 121 28.62 21.22 -5.16
CA GLY A 121 28.47 20.42 -6.38
C GLY A 121 28.23 18.94 -6.08
N TYR A 122 28.95 18.40 -5.08
CA TYR A 122 28.77 17.01 -4.65
C TYR A 122 27.44 16.80 -3.92
N GLY A 123 27.02 17.76 -3.09
CA GLY A 123 25.71 17.71 -2.46
C GLY A 123 24.58 17.65 -3.49
N ILE A 124 24.62 18.50 -4.52
CA ILE A 124 23.60 18.51 -5.58
C ILE A 124 23.60 17.20 -6.35
N SER A 125 24.77 16.73 -6.82
CA SER A 125 24.84 15.52 -7.65
C SER A 125 24.41 14.26 -6.89
N TYR A 126 24.78 14.16 -5.61
CA TYR A 126 24.39 13.05 -4.73
C TYR A 126 22.87 13.02 -4.49
N SER A 127 22.29 14.13 -4.04
CA SER A 127 20.83 14.22 -3.84
C SER A 127 20.07 13.96 -5.13
N ALA A 128 20.53 14.53 -6.26
CA ALA A 128 19.90 14.33 -7.56
C ALA A 128 19.91 12.87 -8.00
N ALA A 129 21.01 12.14 -7.78
CA ALA A 129 21.10 10.73 -8.10
C ALA A 129 20.11 9.89 -7.28
N LEU A 130 20.04 10.10 -5.95
CA LEU A 130 19.11 9.38 -5.07
C LEU A 130 17.65 9.65 -5.42
N LEU A 131 17.29 10.93 -5.63
CA LEU A 131 15.93 11.32 -6.00
C LEU A 131 15.55 10.78 -7.38
N SER A 132 16.48 10.74 -8.33
CA SER A 132 16.23 10.20 -9.68
C SER A 132 15.95 8.70 -9.64
N ILE A 133 16.70 7.93 -8.84
CA ILE A 133 16.47 6.48 -8.71
C ILE A 133 15.10 6.21 -8.09
N LEU A 134 14.72 6.94 -7.04
CA LEU A 134 13.40 6.81 -6.43
C LEU A 134 12.28 7.16 -7.41
N LEU A 135 12.44 8.27 -8.14
CA LEU A 135 11.47 8.68 -9.16
C LEU A 135 11.32 7.62 -10.26
N ALA A 136 12.43 7.05 -10.75
CA ALA A 136 12.40 6.01 -11.78
C ALA A 136 11.83 4.67 -11.29
N HIS A 137 11.81 4.43 -9.98
CA HIS A 137 11.23 3.22 -9.40
C HIS A 137 9.73 3.33 -9.16
N GLU A 138 9.26 4.55 -8.88
CA GLU A 138 7.84 4.85 -8.62
C GLU A 138 7.04 5.18 -9.91
N LEU A 139 7.72 5.44 -11.03
CA LEU A 139 7.13 5.65 -12.37
C LEU A 139 6.98 4.34 -13.14
#